data_AF-A0A1Q7E3U2-F1
#
_entry.id   AF-A0A1Q7E3U2-F1
#
_cell.length_a   1.000
_cell.length_b   1.000
_cell.length_c   1.000
_cell.angle_alpha   90.00
_cell.angle_beta   90.00
_cell.angle_gamma   90.00
#
_symmetry.space_group_name_H-M   'P 1'
#
loop_
_entity.id
_entity.type
_entity.pdbx_description
1 polymer ?
#
loop_
_entity_poly.entity_id
_entity_poly.type
_entity_poly.pdbx_seq_one_letter_code
_entity_poly.pdbx_strand_id
1 'polypeptide(L)'
;MDVALVIRQRLAELQLEQRDLARAAKVTESYVSQILTGKKAPPAPDRTDIYDRWDRFLKLPAGELARVAVAHLKEERMRRLGELAPLFPELRAMILRKCAPSQREAARAIIERQSFGELERLVAQTLVSVAHFGADVLHVTPKQRARLDAMIAAWEWDPATFALAVTLATGEQKRFEYNERANGGQEKGLLEFLRDPTLSGGATAGELAFLKSLHFKDRRPTALYFYRELQNLRDPLHFRAVSS
;
A
#
# COMPACT_ATOMS: atom_id res chain seq x y z
N MET A 1 -18.47 -7.61 6.01
CA MET A 1 -19.89 -7.45 5.60
C MET A 1 -19.95 -7.29 4.09
N ASP A 2 -20.79 -8.09 3.43
CA ASP A 2 -20.84 -8.19 1.98
C ASP A 2 -22.02 -7.42 1.37
N VAL A 3 -21.76 -6.56 0.37
CA VAL A 3 -22.78 -5.83 -0.40
C VAL A 3 -23.80 -6.77 -1.03
N ALA A 4 -23.37 -7.93 -1.57
CA ALA A 4 -24.27 -8.89 -2.20
C ALA A 4 -25.24 -9.52 -1.18
N LEU A 5 -24.78 -9.76 0.04
CA LEU A 5 -25.60 -10.30 1.12
C LEU A 5 -26.68 -9.31 1.55
N VAL A 6 -26.31 -8.03 1.73
CA VAL A 6 -27.25 -6.96 2.11
C VAL A 6 -28.33 -6.79 1.04
N ILE A 7 -27.94 -6.78 -0.24
CA ILE A 7 -28.91 -6.65 -1.33
C ILE A 7 -29.85 -7.87 -1.37
N ARG A 8 -29.33 -9.10 -1.24
CA ARG A 8 -30.17 -10.33 -1.23
C ARG A 8 -31.16 -10.33 -0.07
N GLN A 9 -30.70 -9.97 1.13
CA GLN A 9 -31.55 -9.92 2.32
C GLN A 9 -32.69 -8.89 2.12
N ARG A 10 -32.38 -7.70 1.62
CA ARG A 10 -33.39 -6.66 1.38
C ARG A 10 -34.36 -7.01 0.25
N LEU A 11 -33.90 -7.66 -0.82
CA LEU A 11 -34.77 -8.16 -1.88
C LEU A 11 -35.75 -9.22 -1.35
N ALA A 12 -35.29 -10.12 -0.48
CA ALA A 12 -36.15 -11.12 0.15
C ALA A 12 -37.17 -10.49 1.11
N GLU A 13 -36.75 -9.54 1.95
CA GLU A 13 -37.63 -8.81 2.88
C GLU A 13 -38.72 -7.99 2.17
N LEU A 14 -38.38 -7.40 1.02
CA LEU A 14 -39.29 -6.57 0.23
C LEU A 14 -40.07 -7.37 -0.83
N GLN A 15 -39.80 -8.67 -0.97
CA GLN A 15 -40.36 -9.54 -2.02
C GLN A 15 -40.14 -9.00 -3.44
N LEU A 16 -38.93 -8.46 -3.70
CA LEU A 16 -38.56 -7.84 -4.97
C LEU A 16 -37.59 -8.71 -5.77
N GLU A 17 -37.67 -8.64 -7.09
CA GLU A 17 -36.75 -9.36 -7.97
C GLU A 17 -35.50 -8.55 -8.33
N GLN A 18 -34.42 -9.25 -8.70
CA GLN A 18 -33.18 -8.62 -9.17
C GLN A 18 -33.40 -7.76 -10.42
N ARG A 19 -34.37 -8.13 -11.26
CA ARG A 19 -34.77 -7.40 -12.46
C ARG A 19 -35.33 -6.01 -12.12
N ASP A 20 -36.09 -5.91 -11.03
CA ASP A 20 -36.69 -4.63 -10.61
C ASP A 20 -35.63 -3.69 -10.05
N LEU A 21 -34.65 -4.24 -9.30
CA LEU A 21 -33.48 -3.50 -8.84
C LEU A 21 -32.63 -2.98 -10.02
N ALA A 22 -32.43 -3.81 -11.05
CA ALA A 22 -31.70 -3.42 -12.25
C ALA A 22 -32.39 -2.27 -12.98
N ARG A 23 -33.71 -2.36 -13.15
CA ARG A 23 -34.54 -1.32 -13.77
C ARG A 23 -34.48 0.00 -12.98
N ALA A 24 -34.61 -0.07 -11.66
CA ALA A 24 -34.58 1.11 -10.79
C ALA A 24 -33.22 1.83 -10.81
N ALA A 25 -32.13 1.08 -10.89
CA ALA A 25 -30.78 1.64 -10.99
C ALA A 25 -30.31 1.96 -12.41
N LYS A 26 -31.17 1.76 -13.43
CA LYS A 26 -30.83 1.96 -14.85
C LYS A 26 -29.61 1.15 -15.28
N VAL A 27 -29.48 -0.07 -14.79
CA VAL A 27 -28.42 -1.03 -15.14
C VAL A 27 -29.01 -2.31 -15.70
N THR A 28 -28.20 -3.13 -16.35
CA THR A 28 -28.67 -4.42 -16.89
C THR A 28 -28.87 -5.44 -15.76
N GLU A 29 -29.81 -6.37 -15.93
CA GLU A 29 -30.03 -7.46 -14.98
C GLU A 29 -28.77 -8.34 -14.84
N SER A 30 -28.06 -8.57 -15.95
CA SER A 30 -26.77 -9.26 -15.96
C SER A 30 -25.74 -8.58 -15.05
N TYR A 31 -25.70 -7.23 -15.03
CA TYR A 31 -24.79 -6.49 -14.16
C TYR A 31 -25.10 -6.70 -12.67
N VAL A 32 -26.38 -6.69 -12.30
CA VAL A 32 -26.81 -6.98 -10.91
C VAL A 32 -26.48 -8.43 -10.54
N SER A 33 -26.78 -9.38 -11.42
CA SER A 33 -26.46 -10.80 -11.21
C SER A 33 -24.95 -11.04 -11.05
N GLN A 34 -24.10 -10.36 -11.82
CA GLN A 34 -22.63 -10.46 -11.69
C GLN A 34 -22.12 -9.97 -10.33
N ILE A 35 -22.73 -8.92 -9.77
CA ILE A 35 -22.38 -8.42 -8.43
C ILE A 35 -22.88 -9.39 -7.36
N LEU A 36 -24.13 -9.85 -7.48
CA LEU A 36 -24.72 -10.76 -6.51
C LEU A 36 -24.04 -12.14 -6.49
N THR A 37 -23.49 -12.59 -7.61
CA THR A 37 -22.76 -13.87 -7.72
C THR A 37 -21.28 -13.75 -7.36
N GLY A 38 -20.79 -12.54 -7.06
CA GLY A 38 -19.38 -12.29 -6.76
C GLY A 38 -18.44 -12.39 -7.98
N LYS A 39 -18.99 -12.55 -9.20
CA LYS A 39 -18.20 -12.56 -10.45
C LYS A 39 -17.61 -11.18 -10.78
N LYS A 40 -18.24 -10.12 -10.29
CA LYS A 40 -17.79 -8.73 -10.45
C LYS A 40 -17.81 -8.04 -9.09
N ALA A 41 -16.75 -7.29 -8.80
CA ALA A 41 -16.68 -6.48 -7.61
C ALA A 41 -17.80 -5.41 -7.61
N PRO A 42 -18.31 -5.01 -6.43
CA PRO A 42 -19.24 -3.91 -6.34
C PRO A 42 -18.64 -2.62 -6.96
N PRO A 43 -19.49 -1.70 -7.45
CA PRO A 43 -19.04 -0.41 -7.97
C PRO A 43 -18.11 0.33 -7.00
N ALA A 44 -17.32 1.26 -7.52
CA ALA A 44 -16.48 2.08 -6.68
C ALA A 44 -17.36 2.95 -5.73
N PRO A 45 -17.01 3.12 -4.45
CA PRO A 45 -17.90 3.77 -3.47
C PRO A 45 -18.20 5.25 -3.76
N ASP A 46 -17.36 5.89 -4.57
CA ASP A 46 -17.52 7.25 -5.09
C ASP A 46 -18.56 7.35 -6.22
N ARG A 47 -19.01 6.22 -6.78
CA ARG A 47 -20.14 6.14 -7.73
C ARG A 47 -21.48 6.23 -6.99
N THR A 48 -21.72 7.38 -6.39
CA THR A 48 -22.96 7.69 -5.67
C THR A 48 -24.20 7.53 -6.55
N ASP A 49 -24.11 7.80 -7.85
CA ASP A 49 -25.24 7.70 -8.78
C ASP A 49 -25.90 6.31 -8.84
N ILE A 50 -25.13 5.23 -8.64
CA ILE A 50 -25.65 3.85 -8.63
C ILE A 50 -26.16 3.50 -7.23
N TYR A 51 -25.38 3.82 -6.19
CA TYR A 51 -25.74 3.50 -4.80
C TYR A 51 -26.97 4.26 -4.32
N ASP A 52 -27.10 5.54 -4.67
CA ASP A 52 -28.27 6.36 -4.31
C ASP A 52 -29.57 5.79 -4.90
N ARG A 53 -29.51 5.22 -6.11
CA ARG A 53 -30.66 4.57 -6.76
C ARG A 53 -30.99 3.24 -6.08
N TRP A 54 -29.99 2.45 -5.70
CA TRP A 54 -30.20 1.21 -4.97
C TRP A 54 -30.70 1.43 -3.55
N ASP A 55 -30.13 2.39 -2.81
CA ASP A 55 -30.55 2.72 -1.45
C ASP A 55 -32.03 3.16 -1.44
N ARG A 56 -32.41 4.04 -2.37
CA ARG A 56 -33.81 4.48 -2.51
C ARG A 56 -34.76 3.32 -2.83
N PHE A 57 -34.36 2.43 -3.74
CA PHE A 57 -35.20 1.30 -4.14
C PHE A 57 -35.33 0.24 -3.05
N LEU A 58 -34.25 -0.02 -2.31
CA LEU A 58 -34.19 -1.00 -1.21
C LEU A 58 -34.64 -0.42 0.15
N LYS A 59 -35.14 0.82 0.15
CA LYS A 59 -35.56 1.58 1.34
C LYS A 59 -34.49 1.60 2.42
N LEU A 60 -33.24 1.81 2.01
CA LEU A 60 -32.09 2.00 2.90
C LEU A 60 -31.80 3.49 3.08
N PRO A 61 -31.28 3.91 4.24
CA PRO A 61 -30.62 5.20 4.41
C PRO A 61 -29.68 5.53 3.25
N ALA A 62 -29.73 6.78 2.77
CA ALA A 62 -28.86 7.23 1.68
C ALA A 62 -27.38 7.07 2.06
N GLY A 63 -26.60 6.42 1.20
CA GLY A 63 -25.18 6.15 1.41
C GLY A 63 -24.89 4.88 2.21
N GLU A 64 -25.90 4.10 2.61
CA GLU A 64 -25.68 2.86 3.36
C GLU A 64 -24.98 1.80 2.50
N LEU A 65 -25.43 1.56 1.27
CA LEU A 65 -24.75 0.60 0.38
C LEU A 65 -23.35 1.08 -0.01
N ALA A 66 -23.13 2.39 -0.15
CA ALA A 66 -21.80 2.94 -0.37
C ALA A 66 -20.87 2.65 0.82
N ARG A 67 -21.37 2.82 2.06
CA ARG A 67 -20.63 2.48 3.29
C ARG A 67 -20.31 0.98 3.37
N VAL A 68 -21.26 0.12 3.04
CA VAL A 68 -21.05 -1.34 2.99
C VAL A 68 -20.06 -1.71 1.87
N ALA A 69 -20.08 -1.01 0.74
CA ALA A 69 -19.11 -1.22 -0.34
C ALA A 69 -17.69 -0.84 0.08
N VAL A 70 -17.51 0.24 0.84
CA VAL A 70 -16.20 0.57 1.44
C VAL A 70 -15.73 -0.55 2.36
N ALA A 71 -16.61 -1.07 3.22
CA ALA A 71 -16.27 -2.17 4.13
C ALA A 71 -15.94 -3.47 3.37
N HIS A 72 -16.74 -3.83 2.36
CA HIS A 72 -16.52 -4.99 1.49
C HIS A 72 -15.20 -4.86 0.73
N LEU A 73 -14.87 -3.70 0.16
CA LEU A 73 -13.59 -3.48 -0.54
C LEU A 73 -12.41 -3.52 0.42
N LYS A 74 -12.56 -3.03 1.66
CA LYS A 74 -11.54 -3.15 2.70
C LYS A 74 -11.31 -4.62 3.06
N GLU A 75 -12.37 -5.40 3.22
CA GLU A 75 -12.29 -6.84 3.51
C GLU A 75 -11.76 -7.66 2.33
N GLU A 76 -12.17 -7.38 1.09
CA GLU A 76 -11.59 -7.96 -0.13
C GLU A 76 -10.11 -7.62 -0.25
N ARG A 77 -9.73 -6.37 0.03
CA ARG A 77 -8.34 -5.93 0.04
C ARG A 77 -7.55 -6.66 1.14
N MET A 78 -8.12 -6.83 2.33
CA MET A 78 -7.52 -7.66 3.40
C MET A 78 -7.43 -9.13 2.98
N ARG A 79 -8.42 -9.71 2.30
CA ARG A 79 -8.36 -11.09 1.80
C ARG A 79 -7.32 -11.28 0.69
N ARG A 80 -7.24 -10.35 -0.26
CA ARG A 80 -6.27 -10.39 -1.38
C ARG A 80 -4.84 -10.13 -0.91
N LEU A 81 -4.66 -9.30 0.10
CA LEU A 81 -3.35 -9.07 0.73
C LEU A 81 -2.98 -10.19 1.71
N GLY A 82 -3.87 -11.14 1.97
CA GLY A 82 -3.83 -11.98 3.15
C GLY A 82 -4.06 -11.15 4.41
N GLU A 83 -4.56 -11.76 5.49
CA GLU A 83 -4.26 -11.18 6.80
C GLU A 83 -2.74 -11.01 6.83
N LEU A 84 -2.25 -9.76 6.86
CA LEU A 84 -0.86 -9.50 7.18
C LEU A 84 -0.70 -10.04 8.59
N ALA A 85 -0.33 -11.32 8.69
CA ALA A 85 -0.05 -11.94 9.95
C ALA A 85 0.95 -11.01 10.64
N PRO A 86 0.73 -10.65 11.91
CA PRO A 86 1.77 -9.98 12.68
C PRO A 86 3.07 -10.77 12.46
N LEU A 87 4.22 -10.09 12.40
CA LEU A 87 5.53 -10.77 12.31
C LEU A 87 5.48 -12.02 13.18
N PHE A 88 5.85 -13.17 12.60
CA PHE A 88 5.85 -14.46 13.28
C PHE A 88 6.19 -14.27 14.76
N PRO A 89 5.37 -14.76 15.73
CA PRO A 89 5.58 -14.51 17.15
C PRO A 89 7.02 -14.75 17.61
N GLU A 90 7.71 -15.70 16.97
CA GLU A 90 9.12 -16.02 17.18
C GLU A 90 10.08 -14.89 16.75
N LEU A 91 9.81 -14.21 15.64
CA LEU A 91 10.59 -13.06 15.18
C LEU A 91 10.37 -11.86 16.10
N ARG A 92 9.13 -11.60 16.51
CA ARG A 92 8.82 -10.55 17.50
C ARG A 92 9.51 -10.82 18.83
N ALA A 93 9.45 -12.06 19.31
CA ALA A 93 10.15 -12.47 20.53
C ALA A 93 11.67 -12.30 20.41
N MET A 94 12.24 -12.64 19.24
CA MET A 94 13.66 -12.41 18.96
C MET A 94 14.01 -10.91 18.97
N ILE A 95 13.20 -10.06 18.33
CA ILE A 95 13.39 -8.60 18.31
C ILE A 95 13.42 -8.05 19.74
N LEU A 96 12.44 -8.39 20.57
CA LEU A 96 12.39 -7.91 21.96
C LEU A 96 13.55 -8.45 22.81
N ARG A 97 13.94 -9.71 22.60
CA ARG A 97 15.07 -10.32 23.32
C ARG A 97 16.40 -9.63 22.97
N LYS A 98 16.62 -9.33 21.69
CA LYS A 98 17.86 -8.69 21.19
C LYS A 98 17.87 -7.17 21.38
N CYS A 99 16.76 -6.56 21.79
CA CYS A 99 16.74 -5.15 22.15
C CYS A 99 17.61 -4.91 23.39
N ALA A 100 18.35 -3.79 23.42
CA ALA A 100 19.16 -3.43 24.56
C ALA A 100 18.34 -3.32 25.86
N PRO A 101 18.90 -3.75 27.01
CA PRO A 101 18.14 -3.84 28.26
C PRO A 101 17.49 -2.52 28.69
N SER A 102 18.17 -1.39 28.43
CA SER A 102 17.71 -0.04 28.79
C SER A 102 16.47 0.41 28.00
N GLN A 103 16.26 -0.13 26.80
CA GLN A 103 15.19 0.31 25.88
C GLN A 103 14.09 -0.74 25.70
N ARG A 104 14.28 -1.95 26.23
CA ARG A 104 13.39 -3.09 26.01
C ARG A 104 11.95 -2.83 26.44
N GLU A 105 11.74 -2.20 27.60
CA GLU A 105 10.38 -1.89 28.09
C GLU A 105 9.69 -0.81 27.24
N ALA A 106 10.42 0.22 26.82
CA ALA A 106 9.89 1.24 25.92
C ALA A 106 9.52 0.66 24.55
N ALA A 107 10.41 -0.17 23.97
CA ALA A 107 10.17 -0.85 22.71
C ALA A 107 8.98 -1.82 22.81
N ARG A 108 8.87 -2.58 23.91
CA ARG A 108 7.73 -3.47 24.19
C ARG A 108 6.42 -2.68 24.21
N ALA A 109 6.36 -1.58 24.97
CA ALA A 109 5.16 -0.76 25.07
C ALA A 109 4.71 -0.22 23.71
N ILE A 110 5.64 0.13 22.82
CA ILE A 110 5.32 0.61 21.46
C ILE A 110 4.80 -0.54 20.59
N ILE A 111 5.47 -1.70 20.61
CA ILE A 111 5.10 -2.86 19.79
C ILE A 111 3.75 -3.46 20.24
N GLU A 112 3.48 -3.49 21.54
CA GLU A 112 2.21 -3.97 22.09
C GLU A 112 1.05 -3.03 21.74
N ARG A 113 1.28 -1.70 21.76
CA ARG A 113 0.28 -0.71 21.35
C ARG A 113 0.03 -0.74 19.84
N GLN A 114 1.04 -1.05 19.03
CA GLN A 114 0.97 -1.08 17.58
C GLN A 114 1.63 -2.35 17.02
N SER A 115 0.84 -3.41 16.95
CA SER A 115 1.28 -4.63 16.27
C SER A 115 1.53 -4.37 14.79
N PHE A 116 2.74 -4.69 14.33
CA PHE A 116 3.26 -4.38 13.01
C PHE A 116 3.29 -2.88 12.70
N GLY A 117 3.57 -2.07 13.71
CA GLY A 117 3.76 -0.62 13.60
C GLY A 117 5.05 -0.24 12.87
N GLU A 118 5.35 1.06 12.85
CA GLU A 118 6.54 1.61 12.17
C GLU A 118 7.83 1.06 12.77
N LEU A 119 7.97 1.11 14.11
CA LEU A 119 9.15 0.61 14.81
C LEU A 119 9.39 -0.87 14.53
N GLU A 120 8.35 -1.70 14.66
CA GLU A 120 8.48 -3.14 14.46
C GLU A 120 8.89 -3.50 13.02
N ARG A 121 8.29 -2.82 12.03
CA ARG A 121 8.67 -2.98 10.62
C ARG A 121 10.08 -2.52 10.35
N LEU A 122 10.47 -1.36 10.91
CA LEU A 122 11.78 -0.77 10.74
C LEU A 122 12.87 -1.70 11.26
N VAL A 123 12.74 -2.16 12.50
CA VAL A 123 13.70 -3.09 13.12
C VAL A 123 13.77 -4.37 12.28
N ALA A 124 12.64 -4.99 11.95
CA ALA A 124 12.64 -6.22 11.18
C ALA A 124 13.29 -6.07 9.79
N GLN A 125 13.01 -4.98 9.06
CA GLN A 125 13.66 -4.66 7.79
C GLN A 125 15.16 -4.46 7.93
N THR A 126 15.59 -3.74 8.97
CA THR A 126 17.01 -3.49 9.27
C THR A 126 17.74 -4.81 9.50
N LEU A 127 17.20 -5.67 10.36
CA LEU A 127 17.82 -6.95 10.73
C LEU A 127 17.94 -7.89 9.52
N VAL A 128 16.90 -7.95 8.68
CA VAL A 128 16.89 -8.73 7.43
C VAL A 128 17.91 -8.17 6.42
N SER A 129 18.00 -6.84 6.30
CA SER A 129 18.96 -6.14 5.43
C SER A 129 20.41 -6.40 5.85
N VAL A 130 20.71 -6.28 7.15
CA VAL A 130 22.04 -6.61 7.72
C VAL A 130 22.44 -8.04 7.40
N ALA A 131 21.47 -8.96 7.41
CA ALA A 131 21.69 -10.37 7.09
C ALA A 131 21.76 -10.68 5.59
N HIS A 132 21.55 -9.68 4.73
CA HIS A 132 21.52 -9.80 3.28
C HIS A 132 20.52 -10.87 2.79
N PHE A 133 19.45 -11.09 3.54
CA PHE A 133 18.35 -11.91 3.04
C PHE A 133 17.57 -11.07 2.04
N GLY A 134 17.63 -11.41 0.75
CA GLY A 134 16.75 -10.82 -0.28
C GLY A 134 15.27 -11.22 -0.11
N ALA A 135 14.85 -11.56 1.12
CA ALA A 135 13.52 -12.01 1.47
C ALA A 135 12.71 -10.83 1.98
N ASP A 136 11.42 -10.83 1.64
CA ASP A 136 10.43 -9.98 2.30
C ASP A 136 10.43 -10.30 3.81
N VAL A 137 10.38 -9.27 4.65
CA VAL A 137 10.28 -9.38 6.12
C VAL A 137 9.08 -10.24 6.55
N LEU A 138 8.05 -10.29 5.71
CA LEU A 138 6.87 -11.13 5.91
C LEU A 138 7.12 -12.63 5.63
N HIS A 139 8.23 -12.98 4.99
CA HIS A 139 8.54 -14.33 4.49
C HIS A 139 9.91 -14.85 4.97
N VAL A 140 10.24 -14.66 6.25
CA VAL A 140 11.49 -15.18 6.84
C VAL A 140 11.32 -16.63 7.31
N THR A 141 12.02 -17.58 6.69
CA THR A 141 11.98 -19.01 7.04
C THR A 141 12.58 -19.31 8.43
N PRO A 142 12.24 -20.44 9.09
CA PRO A 142 12.83 -20.82 10.38
C PRO A 142 14.36 -20.86 10.37
N LYS A 143 14.96 -21.34 9.27
CA LYS A 143 16.42 -21.38 9.09
C LYS A 143 17.03 -19.98 9.01
N GLN A 144 16.37 -19.05 8.32
CA GLN A 144 16.81 -17.65 8.27
C GLN A 144 16.67 -16.97 9.63
N ARG A 145 15.61 -17.26 10.40
CA ARG A 145 15.44 -16.74 11.77
C ARG A 145 16.54 -17.21 12.71
N ALA A 146 16.88 -18.50 12.70
CA ALA A 146 18.00 -19.01 13.50
C ALA A 146 19.33 -18.33 13.14
N ARG A 147 19.55 -18.05 11.85
CA ARG A 147 20.71 -17.32 11.38
C ARG A 147 20.71 -15.85 11.79
N LEU A 148 19.56 -15.16 11.77
CA LEU A 148 19.42 -13.81 12.34
C LEU A 148 19.80 -13.80 13.81
N ASP A 149 19.24 -14.72 14.58
CA ASP A 149 19.44 -14.78 16.03
C ASP A 149 20.90 -15.06 16.42
N ALA A 150 21.59 -15.88 15.63
CA ALA A 150 23.02 -16.13 15.80
C ALA A 150 23.90 -14.94 15.39
N MET A 151 23.49 -14.17 14.38
CA MET A 151 24.28 -13.08 13.83
C MET A 151 24.13 -11.77 14.60
N ILE A 152 22.95 -11.51 15.17
CA ILE A 152 22.64 -10.25 15.85
C ILE A 152 22.89 -10.45 17.35
N ALA A 153 23.81 -9.67 17.92
CA ALA A 153 24.05 -9.66 19.37
C ALA A 153 23.02 -8.79 20.08
N ALA A 154 22.87 -7.54 19.61
CA ALA A 154 21.93 -6.58 20.18
C ALA A 154 21.49 -5.55 19.14
N TRP A 155 20.40 -4.84 19.42
CA TRP A 155 20.05 -3.62 18.70
C TRP A 155 19.51 -2.55 19.66
N GLU A 156 19.72 -1.30 19.27
CA GLU A 156 19.33 -0.08 19.97
C GLU A 156 18.66 0.86 18.97
N TRP A 157 17.78 1.72 19.46
CA TRP A 157 17.17 2.76 18.65
C TRP A 157 17.23 4.11 19.34
N ASP A 158 17.39 5.17 18.58
CA ASP A 158 17.26 6.54 19.07
C ASP A 158 15.86 7.06 18.72
N PRO A 159 14.96 7.27 19.70
CA PRO A 159 13.61 7.76 19.45
C PRO A 159 13.57 9.16 18.83
N ALA A 160 14.61 9.98 18.99
CA ALA A 160 14.65 11.34 18.48
C ALA A 160 15.03 11.39 16.98
N THR A 161 15.91 10.49 16.55
CA THR A 161 16.43 10.46 15.17
C THR A 161 15.94 9.27 14.35
N PHE A 162 15.19 8.35 14.98
CA PHE A 162 14.85 7.03 14.44
C PHE A 162 16.08 6.23 13.96
N ALA A 163 17.27 6.58 14.44
CA ALA A 163 18.48 5.85 14.11
C ALA A 163 18.46 4.50 14.82
N LEU A 164 18.87 3.46 14.11
CA LEU A 164 18.88 2.09 14.58
C LEU A 164 20.31 1.58 14.56
N ALA A 165 20.84 1.22 15.71
CA ALA A 165 22.16 0.63 15.84
C ALA A 165 22.02 -0.88 16.03
N VAL A 166 22.65 -1.68 15.18
CA VAL A 166 22.66 -3.14 15.26
C VAL A 166 24.09 -3.59 15.54
N THR A 167 24.27 -4.28 16.66
CA THR A 167 25.54 -4.92 17.03
C THR A 167 25.50 -6.37 16.62
N LEU A 168 26.47 -6.77 15.80
CA LEU A 168 26.63 -8.15 15.34
C LEU A 168 27.36 -8.98 16.40
N ALA A 169 27.19 -10.30 16.34
CA ALA A 169 27.92 -11.24 17.18
C ALA A 169 29.45 -11.19 16.95
N THR A 170 29.89 -10.62 15.82
CA THR A 170 31.30 -10.33 15.52
C THR A 170 31.86 -9.13 16.27
N GLY A 171 31.02 -8.37 17.00
CA GLY A 171 31.39 -7.12 17.66
C GLY A 171 31.31 -5.88 16.75
N GLU A 172 31.06 -6.05 15.45
CA GLU A 172 30.83 -4.95 14.52
C GLU A 172 29.47 -4.27 14.82
N GLN A 173 29.47 -2.94 14.91
CA GLN A 173 28.25 -2.16 15.09
C GLN A 173 27.92 -1.41 13.80
N LYS A 174 26.67 -1.56 13.34
CA LYS A 174 26.14 -0.88 12.16
C LYS A 174 25.04 0.08 12.58
N ARG A 175 25.23 1.37 12.32
CA ARG A 175 24.21 2.42 12.56
C ARG A 175 23.47 2.70 11.25
N PHE A 176 22.16 2.68 11.33
CA PHE A 176 21.23 2.95 10.25
C PHE A 176 20.43 4.20 10.59
N GLU A 177 20.44 5.19 9.71
CA GLU A 177 19.67 6.42 9.91
C GLU A 177 18.54 6.46 8.90
N TYR A 178 17.32 6.50 9.42
CA TYR A 178 16.10 6.46 8.62
C TYR A 178 15.53 7.85 8.48
N ASN A 179 15.97 8.53 7.42
CA ASN A 179 15.29 9.74 6.98
C ASN A 179 14.05 9.32 6.20
N GLU A 180 12.89 9.86 6.57
CA GLU A 180 11.67 9.76 5.76
C GLU A 180 11.93 10.45 4.42
N ARG A 181 12.51 9.71 3.48
CA ARG A 181 12.42 10.05 2.08
C ARG A 181 11.00 9.69 1.69
N ALA A 182 10.17 10.69 1.41
CA ALA A 182 8.98 10.49 0.59
C ALA A 182 9.40 9.56 -0.56
N ASN A 183 8.88 8.34 -0.58
CA ASN A 183 9.35 7.23 -1.43
C ASN A 183 9.85 7.73 -2.79
N GLY A 184 11.17 7.81 -2.92
CA GLY A 184 11.85 8.42 -4.07
C GLY A 184 13.07 7.60 -4.45
N GLY A 185 13.01 6.27 -4.27
CA GLY A 185 13.86 5.40 -5.07
C GLY A 185 13.55 5.71 -6.52
N GLN A 186 14.54 6.23 -7.25
CA GLN A 186 14.40 6.66 -8.64
C GLN A 186 13.60 5.62 -9.43
N GLU A 187 12.42 6.00 -9.91
CA GLU A 187 11.49 5.09 -10.57
C GLU A 187 12.21 4.32 -11.67
N LYS A 188 12.04 2.98 -11.72
CA LYS A 188 12.75 2.14 -12.70
C LYS A 188 12.51 2.63 -14.13
N GLY A 189 11.28 3.08 -14.44
CA GLY A 189 10.95 3.68 -15.73
C GLY A 189 11.63 5.03 -15.99
N LEU A 190 11.92 5.82 -14.94
CA LEU A 190 12.68 7.07 -15.08
C LEU A 190 14.14 6.79 -15.39
N LEU A 191 14.73 5.77 -14.76
CA LEU A 191 16.09 5.32 -15.07
C LEU A 191 16.20 4.76 -16.50
N GLU A 192 15.20 4.01 -16.96
CA GLU A 192 15.12 3.51 -18.34
C GLU A 192 14.98 4.66 -19.35
N PHE A 193 14.15 5.66 -19.05
CA PHE A 193 14.03 6.88 -19.86
C PHE A 193 15.35 7.65 -19.97
N LEU A 194 16.06 7.85 -18.86
CA LEU A 194 17.35 8.56 -18.82
C LEU A 194 18.49 7.81 -19.52
N ARG A 195 18.39 6.48 -19.64
CA ARG A 195 19.38 5.64 -20.33
C ARG A 195 19.18 5.59 -21.84
N ASP A 196 17.99 5.93 -22.33
CA ASP A 196 17.66 5.92 -23.76
C ASP A 196 17.87 7.33 -24.37
N PRO A 197 18.91 7.53 -25.20
CA PRO A 197 19.18 8.81 -25.83
C PRO A 197 18.10 9.24 -26.81
N THR A 198 17.30 8.29 -27.33
CA THR A 198 16.20 8.59 -28.28
C THR A 198 14.99 9.20 -27.58
N LEU A 199 14.82 8.94 -26.27
CA LEU A 199 13.71 9.46 -25.47
C LEU A 199 14.09 10.70 -24.65
N SER A 200 15.33 10.75 -24.14
CA SER A 200 15.77 11.80 -23.20
C SER A 200 16.77 12.80 -23.79
N GLY A 201 17.34 12.54 -24.98
CA GLY A 201 18.44 13.33 -25.55
C GLY A 201 18.11 14.80 -25.83
N GLY A 202 16.82 15.16 -25.90
CA GLY A 202 16.38 16.54 -26.08
C GLY A 202 15.94 17.26 -24.80
N ALA A 203 15.98 16.62 -23.62
CA ALA A 203 15.43 17.17 -22.38
C ALA A 203 16.37 18.17 -21.69
N THR A 204 15.83 19.33 -21.28
CA THR A 204 16.56 20.36 -20.54
C THR A 204 16.70 20.01 -19.05
N ALA A 205 17.66 20.63 -18.36
CA ALA A 205 17.88 20.39 -16.93
C ALA A 205 16.62 20.69 -16.06
N GLY A 206 15.83 21.71 -16.43
CA GLY A 206 14.58 22.05 -15.75
C GLY A 206 13.49 21.01 -15.95
N GLU A 207 13.31 20.51 -17.17
CA GLU A 207 12.36 19.44 -17.46
C GLU A 207 12.73 18.13 -16.77
N LEU A 208 14.02 17.79 -16.71
CA LEU A 208 14.51 16.62 -16.00
C LEU A 208 14.32 16.74 -14.48
N ALA A 209 14.43 17.94 -13.92
CA ALA A 209 14.14 18.19 -12.50
C ALA A 209 12.65 17.98 -12.20
N PHE A 210 11.75 18.45 -13.07
CA PHE A 210 10.32 18.21 -12.95
C PHE A 210 9.99 16.71 -13.01
N LEU A 211 10.52 15.97 -13.98
CA LEU A 211 10.26 14.52 -14.12
C LEU A 211 10.76 13.72 -12.92
N LYS A 212 11.87 14.14 -12.29
CA LYS A 212 12.40 13.55 -11.04
C LYS A 212 11.55 13.87 -9.81
N SER A 213 10.71 14.92 -9.86
CA SER A 213 9.83 15.32 -8.76
C SER A 213 8.47 14.59 -8.76
N LEU A 214 8.18 13.79 -9.79
CA LEU A 214 6.95 13.02 -9.88
C LEU A 214 7.01 11.78 -8.96
N HIS A 215 6.02 11.63 -8.09
CA HIS A 215 5.94 10.54 -7.12
C HIS A 215 4.70 9.67 -7.38
N PHE A 216 4.88 8.35 -7.43
CA PHE A 216 3.80 7.39 -7.68
C PHE A 216 3.62 6.44 -6.49
N LYS A 217 2.40 6.35 -5.95
CA LYS A 217 2.11 5.54 -4.75
C LYS A 217 1.81 4.07 -5.06
N ASP A 218 1.04 3.81 -6.12
CA ASP A 218 0.52 2.47 -6.45
C ASP A 218 0.77 2.06 -7.92
N ARG A 219 1.49 2.88 -8.69
CA ARG A 219 1.76 2.64 -10.11
C ARG A 219 3.25 2.73 -10.38
N ARG A 220 3.77 1.83 -11.21
CA ARG A 220 5.15 1.88 -11.70
C ARG A 220 5.14 2.45 -13.12
N PRO A 221 5.37 3.76 -13.31
CA PRO A 221 5.40 4.35 -14.64
C PRO A 221 6.54 3.76 -15.48
N THR A 222 6.27 3.54 -16.77
CA THR A 222 7.25 3.07 -17.75
C THR A 222 8.05 4.23 -18.33
N ALA A 223 9.16 3.96 -19.04
CA ALA A 223 9.92 5.01 -19.75
C ALA A 223 9.05 5.85 -20.71
N LEU A 224 8.06 5.21 -21.37
CA LEU A 224 7.12 5.89 -22.26
C LEU A 224 6.20 6.87 -21.53
N TYR A 225 5.90 6.63 -20.26
CA TYR A 225 5.13 7.57 -19.44
C TYR A 225 5.93 8.87 -19.23
N PHE A 226 7.21 8.77 -18.86
CA PHE A 226 8.07 9.94 -18.70
C PHE A 226 8.31 10.69 -20.01
N TYR A 227 8.44 9.96 -21.12
CA TYR A 227 8.51 10.58 -22.45
C TYR A 227 7.21 11.34 -22.79
N ARG A 228 6.04 10.81 -22.44
CA ARG A 228 4.76 11.49 -22.66
C ARG A 228 4.64 12.76 -21.80
N GLU A 229 5.04 12.71 -20.54
CA GLU A 229 5.04 13.88 -19.66
C GLU A 229 6.00 14.97 -20.16
N LEU A 230 7.17 14.60 -20.70
CA LEU A 230 8.07 15.54 -21.35
C LEU A 230 7.41 16.24 -22.55
N GLN A 231 6.66 15.50 -23.37
CA GLN A 231 5.93 16.08 -24.51
C GLN A 231 4.79 16.99 -24.04
N ASN A 232 4.09 16.63 -22.96
CA ASN A 232 3.03 17.46 -22.38
C ASN A 232 3.57 18.81 -21.86
N LEU A 233 4.77 18.82 -21.25
CA LEU A 233 5.43 20.06 -20.81
C LEU A 233 5.74 21.01 -21.97
N ARG A 234 5.97 20.44 -23.16
CA ARG A 234 6.32 21.18 -24.38
C ARG A 234 5.10 21.54 -25.22
N ASP A 235 3.93 21.06 -24.84
CA ASP A 235 2.70 21.34 -25.56
C ASP A 235 2.29 22.81 -25.33
N PRO A 236 2.28 23.64 -26.40
CA PRO A 236 1.93 25.06 -26.30
C PRO A 236 0.47 25.31 -25.88
N LEU A 237 -0.40 24.29 -25.91
CA LEU A 237 -1.76 24.36 -25.38
C LEU A 237 -1.81 24.32 -23.85
N HIS A 238 -0.82 23.71 -23.21
CA HIS A 238 -0.76 23.57 -21.75
C HIS A 238 0.07 24.65 -21.07
N PHE A 239 1.11 25.15 -21.76
CA PHE A 239 1.91 26.28 -21.29
C PHE A 239 2.10 27.27 -22.44
N ARG A 240 1.34 28.37 -22.42
CA ARG A 240 1.61 29.48 -23.33
C ARG A 240 2.98 30.06 -22.98
N ALA A 241 3.91 30.03 -23.93
CA ALA A 241 5.12 30.83 -23.82
C ALA A 241 4.67 32.29 -23.63
N VAL A 242 5.01 32.88 -22.48
CA VAL A 242 4.90 34.33 -22.31
C VAL A 242 5.97 34.90 -23.22
N SER A 243 5.58 35.27 -24.43
CA SER A 243 6.37 36.10 -25.32
C SER A 243 6.71 37.38 -24.57
N SER A 244 8.01 37.61 -24.36
CA SER A 244 8.54 38.91 -23.97
C SER A 244 8.26 39.95 -25.05
#